data_AF-A0A4Y2C554-F1
#
_entry.id   AF-A0A4Y2C554-F1
#
_cell.length_a   1.000
_cell.length_b   1.000
_cell.length_c   1.000
_cell.angle_alpha   90.00
_cell.angle_beta   90.00
_cell.angle_gamma   90.00
#
_symmetry.space_group_name_H-M   'P 1'
#
loop_
_entity.id
_entity.type
_entity.pdbx_description
1 polymer ?
#
loop_
_entity_poly.entity_id
_entity_poly.type
_entity_poly.pdbx_seq_one_letter_code
_entity_poly.pdbx_strand_id
1 'polypeptide(L)'
;MAILNPKYHHSIDREIQTLLLSHKHIHPRWLKAHVGFFGKECADQLAKEAITKGDPFLLPKPISYLKAEIKSTALSIWQDNWNNGETGRSTLDIVPRVSNKPVVWNREEIMFVTGHGPFPSHLLRFNLRTHDNCSCGEKGDPIHYATKCPFTLSYFQTPTVSFKLQWLKKILTNNFSRTRLRLLMRFICDENNLIVEDNN
;
A
#
# COMPACT_ATOMS: atom_id res chain seq x y z
N MET A 1 -4.34 -41.37 -10.58
CA MET A 1 -2.88 -41.14 -10.72
C MET A 1 -2.64 -39.72 -11.20
N ALA A 2 -1.64 -39.01 -10.67
CA ALA A 2 -1.31 -37.63 -11.06
C ALA A 2 -1.02 -37.45 -12.56
N ILE A 3 -0.59 -38.52 -13.24
CA ILE A 3 -0.29 -38.57 -14.69
C ILE A 3 -1.54 -38.34 -15.56
N LEU A 4 -2.74 -38.65 -15.06
CA LEU A 4 -4.01 -38.48 -15.78
C LEU A 4 -4.71 -37.15 -15.45
N ASN A 5 -4.08 -36.25 -14.69
CA ASN A 5 -4.71 -35.01 -14.28
C ASN A 5 -4.64 -33.98 -15.43
N PRO A 6 -5.78 -33.59 -16.03
CA PRO A 6 -5.82 -32.68 -17.18
C PRO A 6 -5.53 -31.22 -16.80
N LYS A 7 -5.33 -30.90 -15.51
CA LYS A 7 -5.09 -29.53 -15.02
C LYS A 7 -3.65 -29.02 -15.25
N TYR A 8 -2.74 -29.86 -15.73
CA TYR A 8 -1.37 -29.45 -16.01
C TYR A 8 -1.28 -28.87 -17.43
N HIS A 9 -1.05 -27.56 -17.51
CA HIS A 9 -1.04 -26.80 -18.77
C HIS A 9 0.36 -26.57 -19.33
N HIS A 10 1.43 -26.90 -18.59
CA HIS A 10 2.80 -26.69 -19.05
C HIS A 10 3.18 -27.71 -20.13
N SER A 11 3.90 -27.27 -21.16
CA SER A 11 4.25 -28.12 -22.32
C SER A 11 5.06 -29.36 -21.92
N ILE A 12 6.07 -29.17 -21.07
CA ILE A 12 6.93 -30.26 -20.56
C ILE A 12 6.11 -31.29 -19.78
N ASP A 13 5.15 -30.85 -18.95
CA ASP A 13 4.30 -31.77 -18.18
C ASP A 13 3.46 -32.65 -19.11
N ARG A 14 2.89 -32.05 -20.18
CA ARG A 14 2.11 -32.79 -21.18
C ARG A 14 2.97 -33.77 -21.97
N GLU A 15 4.20 -33.39 -22.30
CA GLU A 15 5.14 -34.26 -23.01
C GLU A 15 5.52 -35.47 -22.16
N ILE A 16 5.88 -35.25 -20.89
CA ILE A 16 6.18 -36.33 -19.93
C ILE A 16 4.95 -37.23 -19.72
N GLN A 17 3.75 -36.67 -19.56
CA GLN A 17 2.52 -37.45 -19.46
C GLN A 17 2.31 -38.32 -20.72
N THR A 18 2.48 -37.75 -21.90
CA THR A 18 2.32 -38.48 -23.17
C THR A 18 3.31 -39.65 -23.26
N LEU A 19 4.58 -39.41 -22.91
CA LEU A 19 5.63 -40.44 -22.91
C LEU A 19 5.34 -41.57 -21.91
N LEU A 20 4.89 -41.24 -20.71
CA LEU A 20 4.54 -42.24 -19.70
C LEU A 20 3.29 -43.05 -20.08
N LEU A 21 2.32 -42.41 -20.76
CA LEU A 21 1.10 -43.10 -21.23
C LEU A 21 1.38 -44.02 -22.42
N SER A 22 2.32 -43.67 -23.31
CA SER A 22 2.70 -44.51 -24.45
C SER A 22 3.55 -45.72 -24.05
N HIS A 23 4.29 -45.64 -22.93
CA HIS A 23 5.18 -46.72 -22.46
C HIS A 23 4.66 -47.39 -21.19
N LYS A 24 3.73 -48.35 -21.36
CA LYS A 24 3.03 -49.06 -20.26
C LYS A 24 3.93 -49.86 -19.31
N HIS A 25 5.18 -50.13 -19.69
CA HIS A 25 6.15 -50.88 -18.89
C HIS A 25 7.04 -50.00 -17.99
N ILE A 26 6.88 -48.67 -18.06
CA ILE A 26 7.60 -47.75 -17.18
C ILE A 26 6.83 -47.60 -15.87
N HIS A 27 7.48 -47.90 -14.75
CA HIS A 27 6.90 -47.78 -13.41
C HIS A 27 7.67 -46.75 -12.59
N PRO A 28 7.12 -45.53 -12.40
CA PRO A 28 7.74 -44.53 -11.54
C PRO A 28 7.87 -45.04 -10.11
N ARG A 29 9.07 -44.95 -9.54
CA ARG A 29 9.34 -45.30 -8.13
C ARG A 29 10.07 -44.15 -7.45
N TRP A 30 9.62 -43.81 -6.25
CA TRP A 30 10.33 -42.85 -5.41
C TRP A 30 11.48 -43.54 -4.68
N LEU A 31 12.69 -42.99 -4.81
CA LEU A 31 13.89 -43.47 -4.12
C LEU A 31 14.35 -42.44 -3.10
N LYS A 32 14.76 -42.90 -1.93
CA LYS A 32 15.21 -42.03 -0.84
C LYS A 32 16.50 -41.30 -1.22
N ALA A 33 16.59 -40.02 -0.85
CA ALA A 33 17.79 -39.20 -1.01
C ALA A 33 18.96 -39.75 -0.16
N HIS A 34 20.20 -39.59 -0.64
CA HIS A 34 21.46 -39.93 0.08
C HIS A 34 21.65 -41.38 0.60
N VAL A 35 21.08 -42.39 -0.07
CA VAL A 35 21.23 -43.82 0.31
C VAL A 35 22.25 -44.58 -0.56
N GLY A 36 23.23 -43.93 -1.18
CA GLY A 36 24.32 -44.66 -1.87
C GLY A 36 23.92 -45.35 -3.19
N PHE A 37 22.76 -45.03 -3.76
CA PHE A 37 22.34 -45.65 -5.03
C PHE A 37 23.16 -45.08 -6.19
N PHE A 38 24.12 -45.87 -6.66
CA PHE A 38 25.10 -45.46 -7.68
C PHE A 38 24.49 -44.75 -8.90
N GLY A 39 23.43 -45.31 -9.50
CA GLY A 39 22.78 -44.70 -10.67
C GLY A 39 22.14 -43.34 -10.39
N LYS A 40 21.60 -43.13 -9.18
CA LYS A 40 21.01 -41.84 -8.77
C LYS A 40 22.10 -40.81 -8.51
N GLU A 41 23.18 -41.23 -7.86
CA GLU A 41 24.32 -40.35 -7.57
C GLU A 41 25.05 -39.93 -8.84
N CYS A 42 25.21 -40.85 -9.80
CA CYS A 42 25.70 -40.54 -11.13
C CYS A 42 24.78 -39.53 -11.85
N ALA A 43 23.45 -39.73 -11.83
CA ALA A 43 22.51 -38.80 -12.42
C ALA A 43 22.55 -37.40 -11.76
N ASP A 44 22.66 -37.32 -10.44
CA ASP A 44 22.80 -36.06 -9.69
C ASP A 44 24.12 -35.34 -10.02
N GLN A 45 25.22 -36.09 -10.11
CA GLN A 45 26.53 -35.58 -10.51
C GLN A 45 26.48 -35.02 -11.94
N LEU A 46 25.88 -35.75 -12.88
CA LEU A 46 25.70 -35.28 -14.26
C LEU A 46 24.81 -34.03 -14.33
N ALA A 47 23.72 -33.97 -13.54
CA ALA A 47 22.87 -32.79 -13.47
C ALA A 47 23.63 -31.56 -12.95
N LYS A 48 24.49 -31.74 -11.93
CA LYS A 48 25.37 -30.67 -11.42
C LYS A 48 26.40 -30.22 -12.43
N GLU A 49 27.02 -31.16 -13.14
CA GLU A 49 27.98 -30.83 -14.20
C GLU A 49 27.32 -30.06 -15.34
N ALA A 50 26.08 -30.45 -15.72
CA ALA A 50 25.31 -29.76 -16.75
C ALA A 50 25.00 -28.29 -16.40
N ILE A 51 24.88 -27.93 -15.11
CA ILE A 51 24.71 -26.51 -14.72
C ILE A 51 25.93 -25.66 -15.11
N THR A 52 27.13 -26.26 -15.13
CA THR A 52 28.40 -25.53 -15.37
C THR A 52 28.95 -25.71 -16.79
N LYS A 53 28.76 -26.88 -17.39
CA LYS A 53 29.35 -27.28 -18.68
C LYS A 53 28.31 -27.57 -19.76
N GLY A 54 27.03 -27.61 -19.40
CA GLY A 54 25.95 -27.93 -20.33
C GLY A 54 25.56 -26.72 -21.18
N ASP A 55 24.86 -27.00 -22.27
CA ASP A 55 24.28 -25.97 -23.12
C ASP A 55 23.13 -25.25 -22.37
N PRO A 56 23.08 -23.91 -22.37
CA PRO A 56 22.04 -23.17 -21.67
C PRO A 56 20.65 -23.50 -22.21
N PHE A 57 19.82 -24.11 -21.38
CA PHE A 57 18.40 -24.30 -21.67
C PHE A 57 17.59 -23.12 -21.11
N LEU A 58 17.22 -22.18 -21.99
CA LEU A 58 16.49 -20.98 -21.60
C LEU A 58 15.01 -21.31 -21.37
N LEU A 59 14.64 -21.49 -20.10
CA LEU A 59 13.24 -21.56 -19.70
C LEU A 59 12.62 -20.15 -19.65
N PRO A 60 11.41 -19.94 -20.20
CA PRO A 60 10.67 -18.71 -19.97
C PRO A 60 10.47 -18.49 -18.47
N LYS A 61 10.63 -17.24 -18.03
CA LYS A 61 10.40 -16.90 -16.63
C LYS A 61 8.93 -17.20 -16.25
N PRO A 62 8.67 -17.76 -15.05
CA PRO A 62 7.30 -17.98 -14.60
C PRO A 62 6.49 -16.68 -14.58
N ILE A 63 5.19 -16.74 -14.86
CA ILE A 63 4.29 -15.59 -14.79
C ILE A 63 4.31 -14.96 -13.38
N SER A 64 4.45 -15.78 -12.33
CA SER A 64 4.58 -15.29 -10.95
C SER A 64 5.80 -14.41 -10.75
N TYR A 65 6.93 -14.76 -11.37
CA TYR A 65 8.15 -13.94 -11.37
C TYR A 65 7.89 -12.60 -12.08
N LEU A 66 7.30 -12.64 -13.28
CA LEU A 66 6.99 -11.41 -14.02
C LEU A 66 6.03 -10.49 -13.24
N LYS A 67 5.00 -11.06 -12.59
CA LYS A 67 4.10 -10.31 -11.72
C LYS A 67 4.82 -9.68 -10.53
N ALA A 68 5.78 -10.38 -9.94
CA ALA A 68 6.57 -9.86 -8.82
C ALA A 68 7.47 -8.69 -9.26
N GLU A 69 8.14 -8.83 -10.40
CA GLU A 69 8.97 -7.76 -10.99
C GLU A 69 8.13 -6.53 -11.32
N ILE A 70 7.03 -6.69 -12.05
CA ILE A 70 6.12 -5.57 -12.40
C ILE A 70 5.64 -4.86 -11.14
N LYS A 71 5.23 -5.61 -10.12
CA LYS A 71 4.77 -5.04 -8.85
C LYS A 71 5.89 -4.27 -8.13
N SER A 72 7.11 -4.79 -8.15
CA SER A 72 8.29 -4.15 -7.56
C SER A 72 8.60 -2.83 -8.27
N THR A 73 8.68 -2.86 -9.61
CA THR A 73 8.93 -1.67 -10.43
C THR A 73 7.84 -0.62 -10.26
N ALA A 74 6.56 -1.02 -10.29
CA ALA A 74 5.44 -0.11 -10.09
C ALA A 74 5.48 0.57 -8.72
N LEU A 75 5.84 -0.16 -7.65
CA LEU A 75 6.02 0.41 -6.32
C LEU A 75 7.19 1.40 -6.26
N SER A 76 8.30 1.12 -6.96
CA SER A 76 9.44 2.05 -7.04
C SER A 76 9.03 3.35 -7.72
N ILE A 77 8.41 3.26 -8.91
CA ILE A 77 7.92 4.43 -9.64
C ILE A 77 6.94 5.24 -8.79
N TRP A 78 6.02 4.55 -8.09
CA TRP A 78 5.08 5.23 -7.21
C TRP A 78 5.78 5.92 -6.04
N GLN A 79 6.79 5.28 -5.43
CA GLN A 79 7.56 5.89 -4.35
C GLN A 79 8.32 7.12 -4.82
N ASP A 80 8.92 7.07 -6.02
CA ASP A 80 9.66 8.20 -6.59
C ASP A 80 8.73 9.39 -6.88
N ASN A 81 7.56 9.13 -7.47
CA ASN A 81 6.52 10.13 -7.65
C ASN A 81 6.01 10.69 -6.30
N TRP A 82 5.89 9.83 -5.29
CA TRP A 82 5.44 10.23 -3.97
C TRP A 82 6.45 11.15 -3.28
N ASN A 83 7.74 10.84 -3.37
CA ASN A 83 8.81 11.64 -2.80
C ASN A 83 8.92 13.01 -3.50
N ASN A 84 8.86 13.04 -4.83
CA ASN A 84 9.16 14.23 -5.62
C ASN A 84 7.93 15.07 -6.00
N GLY A 85 6.71 14.57 -5.79
CA GLY A 85 5.50 15.33 -6.11
C GLY A 85 5.35 16.60 -5.28
N GLU A 86 4.57 17.57 -5.77
CA GLU A 86 4.33 18.81 -5.03
C GLU A 86 3.07 18.75 -4.15
N THR A 87 2.13 17.86 -4.49
CA THR A 87 0.85 17.71 -3.78
C THR A 87 0.93 16.70 -2.63
N GLY A 88 -0.01 16.78 -1.69
CA GLY A 88 -0.16 15.77 -0.63
C GLY A 88 0.96 15.75 0.42
N ARG A 89 1.76 16.83 0.54
CA ARG A 89 2.92 16.89 1.44
C ARG A 89 2.58 16.62 2.91
N SER A 90 1.42 17.09 3.39
CA SER A 90 0.96 16.78 4.75
C SER A 90 0.76 15.28 4.99
N THR A 91 0.35 14.54 3.96
CA THR A 91 0.18 13.08 4.01
C THR A 91 1.52 12.36 3.89
N LEU A 92 2.46 12.88 3.09
CA LEU A 92 3.83 12.34 2.99
C LEU A 92 4.52 12.29 4.35
N ASP A 93 4.40 13.34 5.16
CA ASP A 93 5.05 13.41 6.47
C ASP A 93 4.59 12.27 7.42
N ILE A 94 3.34 11.85 7.27
CA ILE A 94 2.71 10.81 8.09
C ILE A 94 2.92 9.42 7.46
N VAL A 95 2.78 9.31 6.14
CA VAL A 95 2.90 8.07 5.35
C VAL A 95 4.02 8.27 4.30
N PRO A 96 5.29 8.20 4.71
CA PRO A 96 6.42 8.48 3.82
C PRO A 96 6.68 7.35 2.81
N ARG A 97 6.20 6.13 3.09
CA ARG A 97 6.39 4.95 2.24
C ARG A 97 5.09 4.52 1.60
N VAL A 98 5.09 4.38 0.29
CA VAL A 98 3.96 3.82 -0.46
C VAL A 98 3.84 2.33 -0.18
N SER A 99 2.61 1.83 -0.22
CA SER A 99 2.31 0.47 0.17
C SER A 99 0.98 0.04 -0.45
N ASN A 100 0.90 -1.24 -0.81
CA ASN A 100 -0.37 -1.84 -1.25
C ASN A 100 -1.31 -2.17 -0.08
N LYS A 101 -0.86 -2.05 1.17
CA LYS A 101 -1.70 -2.15 2.35
C LYS A 101 -2.39 -0.82 2.58
N PRO A 102 -3.73 -0.79 2.73
CA PRO A 102 -4.45 0.43 3.01
C PRO A 102 -4.05 0.97 4.38
N VAL A 103 -4.02 2.29 4.49
CA VAL A 103 -3.89 2.97 5.79
C VAL A 103 -5.27 2.99 6.43
N VAL A 104 -5.38 2.49 7.66
CA VAL A 104 -6.67 2.35 8.36
C VAL A 104 -7.07 3.68 9.00
N TRP A 105 -7.49 4.62 8.17
CA TRP A 105 -8.07 5.90 8.57
C TRP A 105 -9.55 5.97 8.17
N ASN A 106 -10.35 6.60 9.00
CA ASN A 106 -11.74 6.90 8.66
C ASN A 106 -11.85 8.23 7.89
N ARG A 107 -13.07 8.58 7.47
CA ARG A 107 -13.35 9.79 6.68
C ARG A 107 -12.85 11.06 7.36
N GLU A 108 -13.14 11.23 8.65
CA GLU A 108 -12.75 12.42 9.43
C GLU A 108 -11.23 12.55 9.56
N GLU A 109 -10.54 11.44 9.81
CA GLU A 109 -9.07 11.39 9.90
C GLU A 109 -8.42 11.71 8.55
N ILE A 110 -8.95 11.17 7.45
CA ILE A 110 -8.48 11.48 6.09
C ILE A 110 -8.66 12.97 5.79
N MET A 111 -9.84 13.53 6.06
CA MET A 111 -10.13 14.96 5.86
C MET A 111 -9.14 15.83 6.62
N PHE A 112 -8.95 15.55 7.91
CA PHE A 112 -8.04 16.31 8.75
C PHE A 112 -6.58 16.28 8.27
N VAL A 113 -6.05 15.08 7.97
CA VAL A 113 -4.66 14.90 7.56
C VAL A 113 -4.36 15.53 6.21
N THR A 114 -5.26 15.33 5.26
CA THR A 114 -5.10 15.83 3.90
C THR A 114 -5.46 17.31 3.79
N GLY A 115 -6.10 17.87 4.82
CA GLY A 115 -6.68 19.21 4.79
C GLY A 115 -7.89 19.32 3.86
N HIS A 116 -8.46 18.20 3.43
CA HIS A 116 -9.67 18.19 2.63
C HIS A 116 -10.92 18.29 3.51
N GLY A 117 -11.97 18.89 2.95
CA GLY A 117 -13.29 18.95 3.58
C GLY A 117 -13.75 20.38 3.81
N PRO A 118 -14.53 20.63 4.87
CA PRO A 118 -15.16 21.92 5.13
C PRO A 118 -14.18 22.91 5.80
N PHE A 119 -12.94 22.96 5.34
CA PHE A 119 -11.96 23.93 5.83
C PHE A 119 -11.97 25.14 4.90
N PRO A 120 -12.12 26.38 5.40
CA PRO A 120 -12.03 27.59 4.58
C PRO A 120 -10.80 27.63 3.65
N SER A 121 -9.63 27.19 4.14
CA SER A 121 -8.40 27.09 3.34
C SER A 121 -8.50 26.09 2.18
N HIS A 122 -9.25 25.00 2.35
CA HIS A 122 -9.53 24.06 1.28
C HIS A 122 -10.57 24.60 0.31
N LEU A 123 -11.66 25.19 0.81
CA LEU A 123 -12.73 25.75 -0.02
C LEU A 123 -12.23 26.89 -0.91
N LEU A 124 -11.36 27.77 -0.38
CA LEU A 124 -10.69 28.81 -1.16
C LEU A 124 -9.88 28.21 -2.32
N ARG A 125 -9.08 27.17 -2.05
CA ARG A 125 -8.25 26.50 -3.06
C ARG A 125 -9.08 25.94 -4.23
N PHE A 126 -10.33 25.56 -3.99
CA PHE A 126 -11.25 25.06 -4.99
C PHE A 126 -12.23 26.12 -5.53
N ASN A 127 -11.99 27.40 -5.21
CA ASN A 127 -12.85 28.53 -5.60
C ASN A 127 -14.32 28.38 -5.14
N LEU A 128 -14.54 27.67 -4.03
CA LEU A 128 -15.86 27.51 -3.39
C LEU A 128 -16.11 28.60 -2.34
N ARG A 129 -15.07 29.36 -1.98
CA ARG A 129 -15.13 30.51 -1.08
C ARG A 129 -14.11 31.56 -1.51
N THR A 130 -14.36 32.82 -1.18
CA THR A 130 -13.49 33.97 -1.55
C THR A 130 -12.34 34.22 -0.58
N HIS A 131 -12.37 33.65 0.62
CA HIS A 131 -11.32 33.79 1.63
C HIS A 131 -11.12 32.50 2.45
N ASP A 132 -9.94 32.35 3.07
CA ASP A 132 -9.59 31.19 3.89
C ASP A 132 -9.80 31.41 5.39
N ASN A 133 -10.47 32.48 5.80
CA ASN A 133 -10.67 32.78 7.22
C ASN A 133 -11.71 31.88 7.90
N CYS A 134 -11.40 31.44 9.12
CA CYS A 134 -12.33 30.93 10.12
C CYS A 134 -13.19 32.08 10.67
N SER A 135 -14.33 31.77 11.30
CA SER A 135 -15.20 32.74 11.97
C SER A 135 -14.50 33.54 13.08
N CYS A 136 -13.37 33.05 13.60
CA CYS A 136 -12.55 33.78 14.56
C CYS A 136 -11.55 34.76 13.91
N GLY A 137 -11.57 34.92 12.59
CA GLY A 137 -10.73 35.86 11.83
C GLY A 137 -9.37 35.31 11.36
N GLU A 138 -8.92 34.18 11.90
CA GLU A 138 -7.64 33.53 11.54
C GLU A 138 -7.82 32.54 10.37
N LYS A 139 -6.71 32.06 9.79
CA LYS A 139 -6.76 31.05 8.73
C LYS A 139 -7.45 29.76 9.19
N GLY A 140 -8.52 29.39 8.49
CA GLY A 140 -9.33 28.18 8.70
C GLY A 140 -8.69 26.94 8.07
N ASP A 141 -7.60 26.47 8.64
CA ASP A 141 -6.96 25.18 8.31
C ASP A 141 -7.16 24.14 9.44
N PRO A 142 -6.96 22.83 9.18
CA PRO A 142 -7.20 21.79 10.18
C PRO A 142 -6.40 22.00 11.47
N ILE A 143 -5.18 22.52 11.36
CA ILE A 143 -4.30 22.71 12.51
C ILE A 143 -4.80 23.85 13.37
N HIS A 144 -5.25 24.95 12.76
CA HIS A 144 -5.90 26.05 13.47
C HIS A 144 -7.11 25.54 14.27
N TYR A 145 -8.04 24.82 13.62
CA TYR A 145 -9.19 24.26 14.31
C TYR A 145 -8.80 23.27 15.42
N ALA A 146 -7.78 22.46 15.24
CA ALA A 146 -7.39 21.54 16.31
C ALA A 146 -6.70 22.21 17.50
N THR A 147 -6.04 23.36 17.31
CA THR A 147 -5.03 23.81 18.28
C THR A 147 -5.12 25.27 18.72
N LYS A 148 -5.84 26.13 17.99
CA LYS A 148 -5.82 27.59 18.22
C LYS A 148 -7.19 28.24 18.19
N CYS A 149 -8.13 27.68 17.43
CA CYS A 149 -9.45 28.27 17.27
C CYS A 149 -10.17 28.35 18.63
N PRO A 150 -10.65 29.55 19.05
CA PRO A 150 -11.37 29.72 20.31
C PRO A 150 -12.61 28.82 20.44
N PHE A 151 -13.27 28.51 19.33
CA PHE A 151 -14.46 27.66 19.30
C PHE A 151 -14.16 26.17 19.54
N THR A 152 -12.91 25.73 19.34
CA THR A 152 -12.52 24.31 19.41
C THR A 152 -11.29 24.07 20.30
N LEU A 153 -10.91 25.05 21.13
CA LEU A 153 -9.72 24.99 22.00
C LEU A 153 -9.75 23.84 23.02
N SER A 154 -10.93 23.29 23.32
CA SER A 154 -11.11 22.16 24.24
C SER A 154 -10.67 20.80 23.66
N TYR A 155 -10.46 20.69 22.34
CA TYR A 155 -10.23 19.41 21.68
C TYR A 155 -8.79 18.94 21.71
N PHE A 156 -7.80 19.80 21.51
CA PHE A 156 -6.39 19.42 21.63
C PHE A 156 -5.55 20.57 22.15
N GLN A 157 -4.47 20.22 22.86
CA GLN A 157 -3.44 21.18 23.24
C GLN A 157 -2.59 21.55 22.04
N THR A 158 -2.21 22.82 21.95
CA THR A 158 -1.32 23.35 20.92
C THR A 158 0.06 22.71 21.03
N PRO A 159 0.54 21.99 19.99
CA PRO A 159 1.92 21.56 19.97
C PRO A 159 2.84 22.74 19.72
N THR A 160 4.04 22.69 20.29
CA THR A 160 5.15 23.52 19.82
C THR A 160 5.46 23.20 18.35
N VAL A 161 5.86 24.23 17.58
CA VAL A 161 6.06 24.12 16.11
C VAL A 161 6.99 22.97 15.75
N SER A 162 8.06 22.77 16.52
CA SER A 162 9.07 21.71 16.36
C SER A 162 8.51 20.29 16.54
N PHE A 163 7.35 20.10 17.17
CA PHE A 163 6.76 18.80 17.46
C PHE A 163 5.45 18.51 16.71
N LYS A 164 5.08 19.35 15.74
CA LYS A 164 3.82 19.22 14.98
C LYS A 164 3.61 17.84 14.37
N LEU A 165 4.63 17.27 13.71
CA LEU A 165 4.51 15.96 13.08
C LEU A 165 4.36 14.82 14.10
N GLN A 166 5.12 14.87 15.19
CA GLN A 166 5.01 13.86 16.25
C GLN A 166 3.65 13.93 16.94
N TRP A 167 3.13 15.15 17.15
CA TRP A 167 1.80 15.38 17.68
C TRP A 167 0.72 14.80 16.76
N LEU A 168 0.79 15.04 15.44
CA LEU A 168 -0.12 14.43 14.46
C LEU A 168 -0.08 12.89 14.51
N LYS A 169 1.13 12.31 14.53
CA LYS A 169 1.31 10.86 14.65
C LYS A 169 0.73 10.29 15.94
N LYS A 170 0.83 11.02 17.06
CA LYS A 170 0.21 10.63 18.34
C LYS A 170 -1.32 10.67 18.27
N ILE A 171 -1.91 11.66 17.60
CA ILE A 171 -3.36 11.73 17.41
C ILE A 171 -3.87 10.53 16.62
N LEU A 172 -3.17 10.16 15.55
CA LEU A 172 -3.60 9.09 14.65
C LEU A 172 -3.33 7.67 15.19
N THR A 173 -2.46 7.53 16.19
CA THR A 173 -2.15 6.22 16.82
C THR A 173 -2.97 5.96 18.08
N ASN A 174 -3.37 7.00 18.83
CA ASN A 174 -4.12 6.84 20.07
C ASN A 174 -5.64 6.86 19.84
N ASN A 175 -6.35 5.80 20.25
CA ASN A 175 -7.80 5.67 20.04
C ASN A 175 -8.63 6.80 20.68
N PHE A 176 -8.25 7.28 21.87
CA PHE A 176 -8.94 8.39 22.53
C PHE A 176 -8.77 9.71 21.74
N SER A 177 -7.54 9.98 21.28
CA SER A 177 -7.26 11.12 20.41
C SER A 177 -8.00 11.03 19.07
N ARG A 178 -8.09 9.84 18.47
CA ARG A 178 -8.89 9.62 17.25
C ARG A 178 -10.37 9.90 17.49
N THR A 179 -10.94 9.48 18.62
CA THR A 179 -12.32 9.82 18.99
C THR A 179 -12.52 11.33 19.16
N ARG A 180 -11.60 12.02 19.84
CA ARG A 180 -11.63 13.50 19.96
C ARG A 180 -11.55 14.17 18.59
N LEU A 181 -10.70 13.67 17.69
CA LEU A 181 -10.58 14.18 16.34
C LEU A 181 -11.89 14.03 15.55
N ARG A 182 -12.57 12.88 15.67
CA ARG A 182 -13.87 12.68 15.02
C ARG A 182 -14.93 13.65 15.53
N LEU A 183 -14.96 13.90 16.84
CA LEU A 183 -15.89 14.87 17.43
C LEU A 183 -15.59 16.29 16.95
N LEU A 184 -14.32 16.68 16.88
CA LEU A 184 -13.89 17.95 16.29
C LEU A 184 -14.35 18.06 14.84
N MET A 185 -14.09 17.04 14.03
CA MET A 185 -14.44 17.04 12.61
C MET A 185 -15.95 17.12 12.38
N ARG A 186 -16.75 16.46 13.22
CA ARG A 186 -18.22 16.58 13.19
C ARG A 186 -18.67 18.00 13.49
N PHE A 187 -18.15 18.58 14.58
CA PHE A 187 -18.42 19.97 14.93
C PHE A 187 -18.12 20.92 13.76
N ILE A 188 -16.95 20.78 13.11
CA ILE A 188 -16.58 21.61 11.95
C ILE A 188 -17.53 21.36 10.76
N CYS A 189 -17.93 20.12 10.50
CA CYS A 189 -18.89 19.83 9.42
C CYS A 189 -20.26 20.46 9.70
N ASP A 190 -20.71 20.41 10.95
CA ASP A 190 -22.01 20.93 11.36
C ASP A 190 -22.03 22.46 11.35
N GLU A 191 -20.96 23.12 11.81
CA GLU A 191 -20.87 24.59 11.79
C GLU A 191 -20.70 25.18 10.39
N ASN A 192 -20.00 24.50 9.46
CA ASN A 192 -19.91 25.01 8.08
C ASN A 192 -21.22 24.86 7.29
N ASN A 193 -22.15 24.01 7.73
CA ASN A 193 -23.51 24.02 7.19
C ASN A 193 -24.29 25.29 7.59
N LEU A 194 -23.79 26.07 8.56
CA LEU A 194 -24.34 27.36 8.98
C LEU A 194 -23.68 28.56 8.27
N ILE A 195 -22.62 28.35 7.49
CA ILE A 195 -21.90 29.38 6.72
C ILE A 195 -21.96 29.07 5.21
N VAL A 196 -23.11 28.57 4.76
CA VAL A 196 -23.57 28.89 3.40
C VAL A 196 -24.18 30.29 3.54
N GLU A 197 -23.33 31.31 3.66
CA GLU A 197 -23.81 32.67 3.49
C GLU A 197 -24.28 32.82 2.05
N ASP A 198 -25.53 33.27 1.94
CA ASP A 198 -26.26 33.60 0.72
C ASP A 198 -25.37 34.36 -0.27
N ASN A 199 -24.98 33.68 -1.36
CA ASN A 199 -24.56 34.38 -2.57
C ASN A 199 -25.78 34.51 -3.49
N ASN A 200 -26.45 35.66 -3.37
CA ASN A 200 -27.11 36.31 -4.51
C ASN A 200 -26.05 36.74 -5.53
#